data_AF-A0A9P7F4F0-F1
#
_entry.id   AF-A0A9P7F4F0-F1
#
_cell.length_a   1.000
_cell.length_b   1.000
_cell.length_c   1.000
_cell.angle_alpha   90.00
_cell.angle_beta   90.00
_cell.angle_gamma   90.00
#
_symmetry.space_group_name_H-M   'P 1'
#
loop_
_entity.id
_entity.type
_entity.pdbx_description
1 polymer ?
#
loop_
_entity_poly.entity_id
_entity_poly.type
_entity_poly.pdbx_seq_one_letter_code
_entity_poly.pdbx_strand_id
1 'polypeptide(L)'
;MDRSNSSVHSPEKTKQKLTEEELVVLQSHLEEWKEATGKDRKTILRVVIKEAKMQAPKMDARLLKTRKSMYWDWLYNRRAEKTLKKQSKFSKKWTARLVIEHQYKKEILEKTGARPGGKEMIKYYQGAVNAIMGGLSEEQLEESNKTAIEWSSRAPPTDVQAEFAQKKAPGMMKDLATQLWRQAGMRIFILSAWKTEEGEVRINGIDFNDKLEGSSFTDTKDWKPMLPEWNAYVGEEFVDRNDDEDGNEDREEKENRNQRRKKEEFTLEVDTYGLLVILDMKSLNLEDKKSLIRTFLTKH
;
A
#
# COMPACT_ATOMS: atom_id res chain seq x y z
N MET A 1 42.47 -39.95 7.51
CA MET A 1 42.34 -40.09 6.05
C MET A 1 41.11 -39.31 5.63
N ASP A 2 41.35 -38.05 5.28
CA ASP A 2 40.35 -37.09 4.83
C ASP A 2 39.67 -37.55 3.55
N ARG A 3 38.33 -37.61 3.57
CA ARG A 3 37.51 -37.71 2.36
C ARG A 3 37.16 -36.30 1.93
N SER A 4 38.02 -35.72 1.09
CA SER A 4 37.74 -34.48 0.37
C SER A 4 36.51 -34.66 -0.51
N ASN A 5 35.42 -34.03 -0.10
CA ASN A 5 34.17 -33.95 -0.83
C ASN A 5 34.36 -32.95 -1.98
N SER A 6 34.62 -33.46 -3.19
CA SER A 6 34.73 -32.66 -4.42
C SER A 6 33.36 -32.06 -4.76
N SER A 7 33.11 -30.85 -4.26
CA SER A 7 31.98 -30.01 -4.64
C SER A 7 32.07 -29.69 -6.12
N VAL A 8 31.24 -30.36 -6.92
CA VAL A 8 31.02 -30.07 -8.33
C VAL A 8 30.40 -28.68 -8.41
N HIS A 9 31.25 -27.69 -8.68
CA HIS A 9 30.87 -26.32 -8.93
C HIS A 9 30.04 -26.27 -10.22
N SER A 10 28.71 -26.21 -10.07
CA SER A 10 27.81 -25.90 -11.17
C SER A 10 28.14 -24.50 -11.67
N PRO A 11 28.37 -24.27 -12.98
CA PRO A 11 28.75 -22.95 -13.47
C PRO A 11 27.59 -21.99 -13.25
N GLU A 12 27.79 -20.99 -12.39
CA GLU A 12 26.93 -19.83 -12.28
C GLU A 12 26.73 -19.24 -13.67
N LYS A 13 25.49 -19.28 -14.17
CA LYS A 13 25.09 -18.53 -15.36
C LYS A 13 25.25 -17.05 -15.02
N THR A 14 26.39 -16.48 -15.36
CA THR A 14 26.66 -15.04 -15.27
C THR A 14 25.55 -14.31 -16.02
N LYS A 15 24.68 -13.63 -15.28
CA LYS A 15 23.66 -12.74 -15.86
C LYS A 15 24.41 -11.70 -16.68
N GLN A 16 24.28 -11.76 -18.00
CA GLN A 16 24.93 -10.81 -18.91
C GLN A 16 24.52 -9.39 -18.50
N LYS A 17 25.50 -8.55 -18.15
CA LYS A 17 25.28 -7.15 -17.76
C LYS A 17 25.43 -6.23 -18.97
N LEU A 18 24.70 -5.12 -18.98
CA LEU A 18 24.91 -4.04 -19.95
C LEU A 18 26.30 -3.42 -19.70
N THR A 19 27.01 -3.13 -20.77
CA THR A 19 28.30 -2.41 -20.73
C THR A 19 28.07 -0.94 -20.38
N GLU A 20 29.10 -0.26 -19.90
CA GLU A 20 29.02 1.16 -19.54
C GLU A 20 28.67 2.03 -20.76
N GLU A 21 29.21 1.69 -21.93
CA GLU A 21 28.92 2.36 -23.20
C GLU A 21 27.44 2.23 -23.60
N GLU A 22 26.86 1.03 -23.47
CA GLU A 22 25.43 0.80 -23.69
C GLU A 22 24.58 1.60 -22.71
N LEU A 23 25.01 1.71 -21.45
CA LEU A 23 24.31 2.48 -20.42
C LEU A 23 24.35 3.99 -20.70
N VAL A 24 25.46 4.53 -21.19
CA VAL A 24 25.57 5.95 -21.59
C VAL A 24 24.58 6.26 -22.73
N VAL A 25 24.51 5.41 -23.75
CA VAL A 25 23.52 5.56 -24.83
C VAL A 25 22.11 5.52 -24.25
N LEU A 26 21.77 4.49 -23.47
CA LEU A 26 20.44 4.38 -22.85
C LEU A 26 20.06 5.58 -21.98
N GLN A 27 21.02 6.14 -21.24
CA GLN A 27 20.83 7.30 -20.38
C GLN A 27 20.59 8.58 -21.18
N SER A 28 21.29 8.77 -22.31
CA SER A 28 21.12 9.96 -23.16
C SER A 28 19.71 10.07 -23.77
N HIS A 29 19.06 8.93 -24.06
CA HIS A 29 17.70 8.86 -24.62
C HIS A 29 16.60 8.73 -23.55
N LEU A 30 16.96 8.76 -22.26
CA LEU A 30 16.01 8.47 -21.18
C LEU A 30 14.92 9.54 -21.04
N GLU A 31 15.26 10.82 -21.16
CA GLU A 31 14.27 11.91 -21.04
C GLU A 31 13.30 11.91 -22.22
N GLU A 32 13.80 11.80 -23.46
CA GLU A 32 12.94 11.64 -24.64
C GLU A 32 12.04 10.40 -24.53
N TRP A 33 12.56 9.29 -23.98
CA TRP A 33 11.78 8.08 -23.75
C TRP A 33 10.66 8.26 -22.72
N LYS A 34 10.90 9.05 -21.66
CA LYS A 34 9.92 9.37 -20.63
C LYS A 34 8.76 10.16 -21.22
N GLU A 35 9.04 11.17 -22.03
CA GLU A 35 8.06 12.06 -22.66
C GLU A 35 7.28 11.38 -23.81
N ALA A 36 7.93 10.49 -24.56
CA ALA A 36 7.32 9.81 -25.70
C ALA A 36 6.15 8.89 -25.30
N THR A 37 5.24 8.62 -26.24
CA THR A 37 4.15 7.64 -26.04
C THR A 37 4.00 6.72 -27.24
N GLY A 38 3.38 5.55 -27.03
CA GLY A 38 2.97 4.64 -28.11
C GLY A 38 4.04 4.38 -29.19
N LYS A 39 3.82 4.95 -30.38
CA LYS A 39 4.66 4.76 -31.57
C LYS A 39 6.02 5.46 -31.44
N ASP A 40 6.10 6.60 -30.78
CA ASP A 40 7.34 7.39 -30.66
C ASP A 40 8.40 6.66 -29.84
N ARG A 41 7.98 5.92 -28.81
CA ARG A 41 8.89 5.02 -28.07
C ARG A 41 9.46 3.92 -28.93
N LYS A 42 8.69 3.36 -29.88
CA LYS A 42 9.25 2.37 -30.80
C LYS A 42 10.33 2.99 -31.69
N THR A 43 10.18 4.27 -32.04
CA THR A 43 11.20 5.02 -32.79
C THR A 43 12.45 5.22 -31.94
N ILE A 44 12.31 5.73 -30.71
CA ILE A 44 13.44 5.93 -29.78
C ILE A 44 14.18 4.61 -29.51
N LEU A 45 13.45 3.51 -29.25
CA LEU A 45 14.08 2.20 -29.06
C LEU A 45 14.94 1.79 -30.26
N ARG A 46 14.48 2.04 -31.49
CA ARG A 46 15.26 1.70 -32.70
C ARG A 46 16.53 2.54 -32.78
N VAL A 47 16.46 3.82 -32.43
CA VAL A 47 17.63 4.72 -32.37
C VAL A 47 18.62 4.21 -31.33
N VAL A 48 18.18 3.97 -30.10
CA VAL A 48 18.98 3.41 -29.00
C VAL A 48 19.65 2.09 -29.41
N ILE A 49 18.90 1.16 -30.02
CA ILE A 49 19.45 -0.12 -30.49
C ILE A 49 20.56 0.12 -31.53
N LYS A 50 20.36 1.08 -32.45
CA LYS A 50 21.32 1.38 -33.50
C LYS A 50 22.60 1.95 -32.91
N GLU A 51 22.49 2.92 -32.00
CA GLU A 51 23.63 3.57 -31.35
C GLU A 51 24.38 2.64 -30.40
N ALA A 52 23.67 1.89 -29.55
CA ALA A 52 24.29 0.92 -28.65
C ALA A 52 25.02 -0.19 -29.43
N LYS A 53 24.52 -0.57 -30.62
CA LYS A 53 25.20 -1.51 -31.51
C LYS A 53 26.49 -0.94 -32.11
N MET A 54 26.60 0.38 -32.29
CA MET A 54 27.83 1.02 -32.78
C MET A 54 28.93 1.03 -31.72
N GLN A 55 28.55 1.07 -30.44
CA GLN A 55 29.49 1.13 -29.32
C GLN A 55 29.90 -0.27 -28.81
N ALA A 56 28.98 -1.24 -28.79
CA ALA A 56 29.26 -2.57 -28.28
C ALA A 56 30.08 -3.45 -29.27
N PRO A 57 30.86 -4.44 -28.76
CA PRO A 57 31.63 -5.39 -29.60
C PRO A 57 30.75 -6.11 -30.63
N LYS A 58 31.37 -6.65 -31.70
CA LYS A 58 30.69 -7.43 -32.76
C LYS A 58 29.68 -8.42 -32.17
N MET A 59 28.43 -8.00 -32.18
CA MET A 59 27.33 -8.68 -31.51
C MET A 59 26.74 -9.70 -32.47
N ASP A 60 26.78 -10.99 -32.10
CA ASP A 60 26.07 -12.00 -32.88
C ASP A 60 24.55 -11.80 -32.80
N ALA A 61 23.80 -12.45 -33.69
CA ALA A 61 22.35 -12.28 -33.77
C ALA A 61 21.59 -12.70 -32.50
N ARG A 62 22.12 -13.67 -31.74
CA ARG A 62 21.52 -14.19 -30.52
C ARG A 62 21.71 -13.20 -29.37
N LEU A 63 22.92 -12.67 -29.22
CA LEU A 63 23.26 -11.64 -28.27
C LEU A 63 22.47 -10.35 -28.55
N LEU A 64 22.32 -9.96 -29.82
CA LEU A 64 21.52 -8.80 -30.20
C LEU A 64 20.05 -8.94 -29.81
N LYS A 65 19.46 -10.15 -29.94
CA LYS A 65 18.08 -10.39 -29.49
C LYS A 65 17.95 -10.20 -27.98
N THR A 66 18.91 -10.72 -27.20
CA THR A 66 18.94 -10.54 -25.74
C THR A 66 19.13 -9.07 -25.35
N ARG A 67 20.09 -8.38 -25.98
CA ARG A 67 20.39 -6.96 -25.73
C ARG A 67 19.20 -6.05 -26.01
N LYS A 68 18.47 -6.26 -27.11
CA LYS A 68 17.24 -5.53 -27.41
C LYS A 68 16.20 -5.62 -26.28
N SER A 69 16.04 -6.82 -25.70
CA SER A 69 15.16 -7.00 -24.54
C SER A 69 15.69 -6.24 -23.33
N MET A 70 16.98 -6.33 -23.05
CA MET A 70 17.60 -5.63 -21.93
C MET A 70 17.49 -4.10 -22.05
N TYR A 71 17.67 -3.53 -23.25
CA TYR A 71 17.51 -2.10 -23.49
C TYR A 71 16.06 -1.66 -23.26
N TRP A 72 15.09 -2.44 -23.77
CA TRP A 72 13.68 -2.21 -23.52
C TRP A 72 13.37 -2.25 -22.02
N ASP A 73 13.80 -3.30 -21.33
CA ASP A 73 13.54 -3.47 -19.89
C ASP A 73 14.20 -2.34 -19.08
N TRP A 74 15.42 -1.93 -19.44
CA TRP A 74 16.12 -0.83 -18.76
C TRP A 74 15.35 0.49 -18.92
N LEU A 75 14.99 0.86 -20.16
CA LEU A 75 14.24 2.09 -20.44
C LEU A 75 12.83 2.03 -19.86
N TYR A 76 12.16 0.87 -19.92
CA TYR A 76 10.82 0.66 -19.39
C TYR A 76 10.78 0.73 -17.87
N ASN A 77 11.75 0.13 -17.18
CA ASN A 77 11.83 0.16 -15.72
C ASN A 77 12.21 1.56 -15.19
N ARG A 78 12.93 2.36 -16.00
CA ARG A 78 13.30 3.75 -15.67
C ARG A 78 12.34 4.81 -16.21
N ARG A 79 11.36 4.39 -17.01
CA ARG A 79 10.23 5.22 -17.48
C ARG A 79 9.46 5.82 -16.32
N ALA A 80 9.47 5.13 -15.17
CA ALA A 80 8.59 5.44 -14.09
C ALA A 80 9.22 5.02 -12.75
N GLU A 81 9.65 6.00 -11.95
CA GLU A 81 9.00 6.09 -10.64
C GLU A 81 7.50 6.08 -10.95
N LYS A 82 6.87 4.90 -10.88
CA LYS A 82 5.48 4.59 -11.27
C LYS A 82 4.70 5.90 -11.50
N THR A 83 4.56 6.33 -12.76
CA THR A 83 3.75 7.50 -13.17
C THR A 83 2.61 7.58 -12.19
N LEU A 84 2.67 8.58 -11.30
CA LEU A 84 1.86 8.66 -10.09
C LEU A 84 0.48 8.16 -10.46
N LYS A 85 0.12 6.96 -9.98
CA LYS A 85 -1.28 6.54 -10.02
C LYS A 85 -2.01 7.73 -9.45
N LYS A 86 -2.99 8.29 -10.19
CA LYS A 86 -3.92 9.34 -9.72
C LYS A 86 -4.01 9.19 -8.21
N GLN A 87 -3.58 10.23 -7.47
CA GLN A 87 -3.45 10.25 -6.00
C GLN A 87 -4.33 9.15 -5.44
N SER A 88 -3.72 8.03 -5.01
CA SER A 88 -4.49 6.86 -4.60
C SER A 88 -5.37 7.34 -3.47
N LYS A 89 -6.64 7.61 -3.76
CA LYS A 89 -7.60 8.04 -2.75
C LYS A 89 -7.56 6.91 -1.73
N PHE A 90 -7.00 7.21 -0.55
CA PHE A 90 -6.87 6.26 0.55
C PHE A 90 -8.25 5.67 0.92
N SER A 91 -9.31 6.36 0.52
CA SER A 91 -10.73 6.00 0.63
C SER A 91 -11.26 5.09 -0.48
N LYS A 92 -10.55 4.03 -0.89
CA LYS A 92 -11.23 2.99 -1.70
C LYS A 92 -12.25 2.29 -0.81
N LYS A 93 -13.53 2.67 -0.93
CA LYS A 93 -14.65 1.97 -0.30
C LYS A 93 -14.66 0.51 -0.76
N TRP A 94 -15.13 -0.39 0.10
CA TRP A 94 -15.39 -1.77 -0.29
C TRP A 94 -16.41 -1.79 -1.43
N THR A 95 -16.22 -2.72 -2.36
CA THR A 95 -17.12 -2.90 -3.51
C THR A 95 -17.61 -4.33 -3.51
N ALA A 96 -18.79 -4.59 -4.09
CA ALA A 96 -19.30 -5.96 -4.23
C ALA A 96 -18.27 -6.88 -4.90
N ARG A 97 -17.51 -6.37 -5.88
CA ARG A 97 -16.41 -7.13 -6.48
C ARG A 97 -15.37 -7.59 -5.46
N LEU A 98 -14.94 -6.73 -4.54
CA LEU A 98 -13.95 -7.08 -3.52
C LEU A 98 -14.52 -8.08 -2.50
N VAL A 99 -15.81 -7.95 -2.16
CA VAL A 99 -16.53 -8.91 -1.32
C VAL A 99 -16.58 -10.28 -2.01
N ILE A 100 -16.97 -10.31 -3.29
CA ILE A 100 -17.05 -11.54 -4.10
C ILE A 100 -15.66 -12.18 -4.26
N GLU A 101 -14.62 -11.38 -4.54
CA GLU A 101 -13.24 -11.88 -4.64
C GLU A 101 -12.79 -12.56 -3.34
N HIS A 102 -13.30 -12.12 -2.19
CA HIS A 102 -13.01 -12.72 -0.90
C HIS A 102 -13.89 -13.96 -0.64
N GLN A 103 -15.22 -13.85 -0.75
CA GLN A 103 -16.17 -14.94 -0.50
C GLN A 103 -15.93 -16.16 -1.42
N TYR A 104 -15.69 -15.91 -2.71
CA TYR A 104 -15.52 -16.94 -3.73
C TYR A 104 -14.04 -17.23 -4.04
N LYS A 105 -13.12 -16.85 -3.14
CA LYS A 105 -11.67 -16.98 -3.36
C LYS A 105 -11.24 -18.38 -3.74
N LYS A 106 -11.80 -19.42 -3.10
CA LYS A 106 -11.49 -20.83 -3.40
C LYS A 106 -11.93 -21.20 -4.82
N GLU A 107 -13.16 -20.86 -5.20
CA GLU A 107 -13.72 -21.13 -6.54
C GLU A 107 -12.98 -20.36 -7.63
N ILE A 108 -12.59 -19.11 -7.37
CA ILE A 108 -11.77 -18.32 -8.29
C ILE A 108 -10.44 -19.03 -8.52
N LEU A 109 -9.77 -19.47 -7.45
CA LEU A 109 -8.49 -20.20 -7.57
C LEU A 109 -8.66 -21.52 -8.32
N GLU A 110 -9.71 -22.28 -8.04
CA GLU A 110 -10.03 -23.52 -8.77
C GLU A 110 -10.26 -23.25 -10.26
N LYS A 111 -11.08 -22.25 -10.60
CA LYS A 111 -11.33 -21.85 -11.99
C LYS A 111 -10.10 -21.35 -12.73
N THR A 112 -9.10 -20.81 -12.03
CA THR A 112 -7.84 -20.47 -12.70
C THR A 112 -7.06 -21.71 -13.15
N GLY A 113 -7.29 -22.88 -12.54
CA GLY A 113 -6.61 -24.14 -12.85
C GLY A 113 -5.09 -24.09 -12.71
N ALA A 114 -4.54 -23.01 -12.15
CA ALA A 114 -3.13 -22.70 -12.13
C ALA A 114 -2.59 -22.78 -10.70
N ARG A 115 -1.31 -23.16 -10.57
CA ARG A 115 -0.64 -23.18 -9.26
C ARG A 115 -0.69 -21.79 -8.61
N PRO A 116 -1.08 -21.68 -7.32
CA PRO A 116 -1.01 -20.43 -6.58
C PRO A 116 0.39 -19.78 -6.69
N GLY A 117 0.41 -18.49 -6.99
CA GLY A 117 1.64 -17.70 -7.19
C GLY A 117 2.28 -17.83 -8.58
N GLY A 118 1.74 -18.66 -9.49
CA GLY A 118 2.23 -18.77 -10.86
C GLY A 118 1.89 -17.58 -11.75
N LYS A 119 2.70 -17.31 -12.78
CA LYS A 119 2.40 -16.28 -13.80
C LYS A 119 1.06 -16.52 -14.51
N GLU A 120 0.71 -17.79 -14.69
CA GLU A 120 -0.55 -18.20 -15.31
C GLU A 120 -1.75 -17.84 -14.46
N MET A 121 -1.65 -17.95 -13.13
CA MET A 121 -2.71 -17.54 -12.21
C MET A 121 -3.03 -16.05 -12.39
N ILE A 122 -2.02 -15.18 -12.47
CA ILE A 122 -2.23 -13.75 -12.71
C ILE A 122 -2.95 -13.49 -14.04
N LYS A 123 -2.61 -14.24 -15.09
CA LYS A 123 -3.21 -14.10 -16.42
C LYS A 123 -4.69 -14.51 -16.43
N TYR A 124 -5.05 -15.57 -15.71
CA TYR A 124 -6.40 -16.14 -15.73
C TYR A 124 -7.30 -15.63 -14.60
N TYR A 125 -6.74 -15.04 -13.54
CA TYR A 125 -7.48 -14.60 -12.36
C TYR A 125 -8.65 -13.67 -12.69
N GLN A 126 -8.42 -12.64 -13.49
CA GLN A 126 -9.49 -11.69 -13.84
C GLN A 126 -10.60 -12.34 -14.67
N GLY A 127 -10.26 -13.31 -15.52
CA GLY A 127 -11.24 -14.10 -16.25
C GLY A 127 -12.08 -14.97 -15.32
N ALA A 128 -11.43 -15.62 -14.34
CA ALA A 128 -12.11 -16.44 -13.33
C ALA A 128 -13.06 -15.59 -12.46
N VAL A 129 -12.62 -14.43 -11.98
CA VAL A 129 -13.47 -13.50 -11.21
C VAL A 129 -14.70 -13.10 -12.03
N ASN A 130 -14.51 -12.66 -13.28
CA ASN A 130 -15.62 -12.24 -14.13
C ASN A 130 -16.58 -13.40 -14.44
N ALA A 131 -16.08 -14.63 -14.60
CA ALA A 131 -16.89 -15.82 -14.83
C ALA A 131 -17.69 -16.25 -13.58
N ILE A 132 -17.16 -16.03 -12.38
CA ILE A 132 -17.91 -16.21 -11.13
C ILE A 132 -19.00 -15.13 -11.05
N MET A 133 -18.64 -13.86 -11.17
CA MET A 133 -19.60 -12.75 -11.12
C MET A 133 -20.74 -12.88 -12.13
N GLY A 134 -20.45 -13.34 -13.35
CA GLY A 134 -21.46 -13.56 -14.40
C GLY A 134 -22.36 -14.78 -14.16
N GLY A 135 -22.02 -15.66 -13.20
CA GLY A 135 -22.83 -16.80 -12.80
C GLY A 135 -23.61 -16.60 -11.51
N LEU A 136 -23.43 -15.47 -10.81
CA LEU A 136 -24.19 -15.14 -9.62
C LEU A 136 -25.60 -14.69 -9.98
N SER A 137 -26.58 -15.06 -9.14
CA SER A 137 -27.94 -14.53 -9.26
C SER A 137 -27.98 -13.04 -8.91
N GLU A 138 -29.06 -12.37 -9.32
CA GLU A 138 -29.29 -10.96 -8.95
C GLU A 138 -29.35 -10.78 -7.42
N GLU A 139 -29.96 -11.74 -6.71
CA GLU A 139 -30.01 -11.76 -5.24
C GLU A 139 -28.61 -11.83 -4.61
N GLN A 140 -27.73 -12.70 -5.12
CA GLN A 140 -26.35 -12.85 -4.61
C GLN A 140 -25.50 -11.59 -4.87
N LEU A 141 -25.71 -10.95 -6.02
CA LEU A 141 -25.06 -9.67 -6.34
C LEU A 141 -25.57 -8.55 -5.44
N GLU A 142 -26.86 -8.52 -5.13
CA GLU A 142 -27.44 -7.54 -4.19
C GLU A 142 -26.91 -7.76 -2.77
N GLU A 143 -26.85 -9.00 -2.30
CA GLU A 143 -26.25 -9.35 -1.00
C GLU A 143 -24.80 -8.88 -0.92
N SER A 144 -23.98 -9.16 -1.94
CA SER A 144 -22.59 -8.70 -2.01
C SER A 144 -22.46 -7.18 -1.97
N ASN A 145 -23.42 -6.45 -2.56
CA ASN A 145 -23.47 -4.99 -2.49
C ASN A 145 -23.83 -4.51 -1.07
N LYS A 146 -24.80 -5.14 -0.41
CA LYS A 146 -25.17 -4.84 0.98
C LYS A 146 -23.96 -5.05 1.92
N THR A 147 -23.27 -6.18 1.78
CA THR A 147 -22.04 -6.46 2.52
C THR A 147 -20.95 -5.42 2.25
N ALA A 148 -20.76 -4.99 0.99
CA ALA A 148 -19.77 -3.97 0.66
C ALA A 148 -20.09 -2.60 1.30
N ILE A 149 -21.37 -2.23 1.38
CA ILE A 149 -21.85 -1.03 2.07
C ILE A 149 -21.59 -1.17 3.57
N GLU A 150 -21.94 -2.31 4.16
CA GLU A 150 -21.71 -2.60 5.58
C GLU A 150 -20.21 -2.50 5.94
N TRP A 151 -19.35 -3.21 5.20
CA TRP A 151 -17.91 -3.20 5.41
C TRP A 151 -17.27 -1.83 5.21
N SER A 152 -17.84 -1.01 4.31
CA SER A 152 -17.41 0.38 4.12
C SER A 152 -17.86 1.31 5.25
N SER A 153 -18.92 0.96 5.99
CA SER A 153 -19.53 1.81 7.01
C SER A 153 -19.07 1.46 8.42
N ARG A 154 -18.85 0.17 8.73
CA ARG A 154 -18.41 -0.31 10.04
C ARG A 154 -16.94 -0.73 9.96
N ALA A 155 -16.71 -1.94 9.48
CA ALA A 155 -15.43 -2.51 9.11
C ALA A 155 -15.73 -3.91 8.52
N PRO A 156 -14.84 -4.48 7.70
CA PRO A 156 -14.97 -5.89 7.32
C PRO A 156 -14.62 -6.81 8.51
N PRO A 157 -14.97 -8.11 8.46
CA PRO A 157 -14.58 -9.10 9.46
C PRO A 157 -13.06 -9.19 9.72
N THR A 158 -12.66 -9.75 10.87
CA THR A 158 -11.27 -9.78 11.34
C THR A 158 -10.32 -10.48 10.38
N ASP A 159 -10.72 -11.60 9.77
CA ASP A 159 -9.93 -12.34 8.79
C ASP A 159 -9.69 -11.50 7.51
N VAL A 160 -10.71 -10.79 7.05
CA VAL A 160 -10.61 -9.85 5.93
C VAL A 160 -9.66 -8.68 6.28
N GLN A 161 -9.77 -8.13 7.49
CA GLN A 161 -8.87 -7.10 7.99
C GLN A 161 -7.42 -7.60 8.05
N ALA A 162 -7.20 -8.81 8.57
CA ALA A 162 -5.90 -9.44 8.68
C ALA A 162 -5.25 -9.65 7.30
N GLU A 163 -5.99 -10.20 6.33
CA GLU A 163 -5.50 -10.36 4.95
C GLU A 163 -5.14 -9.01 4.32
N PHE A 164 -5.99 -8.00 4.53
CA PHE A 164 -5.76 -6.66 3.99
C PHE A 164 -4.53 -5.99 4.63
N ALA A 165 -4.39 -6.08 5.96
CA ALA A 165 -3.26 -5.57 6.71
C ALA A 165 -1.95 -6.20 6.25
N GLN A 166 -1.92 -7.51 6.00
CA GLN A 166 -0.70 -8.19 5.55
C GLN A 166 -0.35 -7.88 4.08
N LYS A 167 -1.34 -7.91 3.18
CA LYS A 167 -1.08 -7.89 1.72
C LYS A 167 -1.16 -6.52 1.07
N LYS A 168 -2.00 -5.63 1.59
CA LYS A 168 -2.36 -4.36 0.94
C LYS A 168 -1.83 -3.14 1.71
N ALA A 169 -1.91 -3.16 3.04
CA ALA A 169 -1.52 -2.02 3.87
C ALA A 169 -0.06 -1.55 3.67
N PRO A 170 0.96 -2.42 3.53
CA PRO A 170 2.34 -1.95 3.33
C PRO A 170 2.51 -1.12 2.05
N GLY A 171 1.80 -1.49 0.98
CA GLY A 171 1.80 -0.74 -0.27
C GLY A 171 1.13 0.63 -0.11
N MET A 172 0.02 0.68 0.63
CA MET A 172 -0.70 1.93 0.91
C MET A 172 0.14 2.88 1.77
N MET A 173 0.74 2.38 2.85
CA MET A 173 1.59 3.16 3.74
C MET A 173 2.81 3.71 3.00
N LYS A 174 3.40 2.93 2.07
CA LYS A 174 4.47 3.42 1.19
C LYS A 174 3.99 4.58 0.31
N ASP A 175 2.81 4.44 -0.30
CA ASP A 175 2.24 5.48 -1.15
C ASP A 175 1.96 6.76 -0.33
N LEU A 176 1.47 6.64 0.91
CA LEU A 176 1.29 7.76 1.84
C LEU A 176 2.62 8.44 2.18
N ALA A 177 3.62 7.68 2.62
CA ALA A 177 4.95 8.21 2.95
C ALA A 177 5.55 8.98 1.77
N THR A 178 5.42 8.42 0.56
CA THR A 178 5.90 9.04 -0.67
C THR A 178 5.16 10.35 -0.97
N GLN A 179 3.83 10.38 -0.78
CA GLN A 179 3.03 11.58 -1.00
C GLN A 179 3.39 12.69 -0.02
N LEU A 180 3.43 12.38 1.29
CA LEU A 180 3.74 13.35 2.34
C LEU A 180 5.16 13.92 2.20
N TRP A 181 6.13 13.10 1.80
CA TRP A 181 7.47 13.60 1.48
C TRP A 181 7.45 14.56 0.30
N ARG A 182 6.87 14.16 -0.83
CA ARG A 182 6.92 14.96 -2.07
C ARG A 182 6.15 16.27 -1.97
N GLN A 183 5.02 16.26 -1.28
CA GLN A 183 4.14 17.42 -1.21
C GLN A 183 4.46 18.35 -0.04
N ALA A 184 4.96 17.81 1.07
CA ALA A 184 5.13 18.57 2.32
C ALA A 184 6.52 18.42 2.96
N GLY A 185 7.46 17.69 2.34
CA GLY A 185 8.78 17.44 2.92
C GLY A 185 8.75 16.58 4.19
N MET A 186 7.64 15.89 4.47
CA MET A 186 7.45 15.14 5.71
C MET A 186 8.10 13.75 5.63
N ARG A 187 8.77 13.36 6.72
CA ARG A 187 9.19 11.99 6.99
C ARG A 187 8.22 11.37 7.98
N ILE A 188 7.80 10.13 7.73
CA ILE A 188 6.88 9.42 8.62
C ILE A 188 7.48 8.09 9.04
N PHE A 189 7.18 7.72 10.28
CA PHE A 189 7.37 6.40 10.86
C PHE A 189 6.02 5.95 11.41
N ILE A 190 5.60 4.72 11.09
CA ILE A 190 4.26 4.24 11.43
C ILE A 190 4.38 3.06 12.39
N LEU A 191 3.84 3.20 13.59
CA LEU A 191 3.50 2.06 14.44
C LEU A 191 2.09 1.61 14.09
N SER A 192 1.94 0.32 13.82
CA SER A 192 0.67 -0.29 13.45
C SER A 192 0.43 -1.54 14.26
N ALA A 193 -0.85 -1.81 14.57
CA ALA A 193 -1.28 -3.03 15.21
C ALA A 193 -2.56 -3.55 14.54
N TRP A 194 -2.68 -4.88 14.43
CA TRP A 194 -3.88 -5.52 13.88
C TRP A 194 -4.04 -6.94 14.46
N LYS A 195 -5.28 -7.44 14.52
CA LYS A 195 -5.57 -8.85 14.83
C LYS A 195 -5.26 -9.73 13.61
N THR A 196 -4.61 -10.87 13.82
CA THR A 196 -4.43 -11.90 12.79
C THR A 196 -5.72 -12.69 12.58
N GLU A 197 -5.70 -13.62 11.61
CA GLU A 197 -6.80 -14.57 11.39
C GLU A 197 -7.06 -15.42 12.65
N GLU A 198 -6.02 -15.69 13.44
CA GLU A 198 -6.08 -16.44 14.71
C GLU A 198 -6.48 -15.58 15.92
N GLY A 199 -6.76 -14.29 15.72
CA GLY A 199 -7.10 -13.34 16.80
C GLY A 199 -5.90 -12.80 17.58
N GLU A 200 -4.67 -13.21 17.25
CA GLU A 200 -3.46 -12.68 17.88
C GLU A 200 -3.23 -11.23 17.45
N VAL A 201 -2.82 -10.36 18.38
CA VAL A 201 -2.48 -8.98 18.03
C VAL A 201 -1.03 -8.91 17.55
N ARG A 202 -0.83 -8.45 16.31
CA ARG A 202 0.49 -8.17 15.72
C ARG A 202 0.78 -6.69 15.80
N ILE A 203 2.04 -6.37 16.09
CA ILE A 203 2.55 -5.00 16.13
C ILE A 203 3.70 -4.88 15.15
N ASN A 204 3.75 -3.80 14.40
CA ASN A 204 4.77 -3.57 13.38
C ASN A 204 5.16 -2.09 13.29
N GLY A 205 6.47 -1.84 13.27
CA GLY A 205 7.07 -0.55 12.94
C GLY A 205 7.41 -0.51 11.46
N ILE A 206 6.81 0.43 10.73
CA ILE A 206 6.93 0.53 9.28
C ILE A 206 7.60 1.86 8.92
N ASP A 207 8.67 1.74 8.15
CA ASP A 207 9.42 2.87 7.62
C ASP A 207 9.76 2.68 6.14
N PHE A 208 9.77 3.79 5.40
CA PHE A 208 10.15 3.89 3.99
C PHE A 208 11.13 5.03 3.71
N ASN A 209 11.71 5.66 4.75
CA ASN A 209 12.60 6.80 4.60
C ASN A 209 13.87 6.46 3.80
N ASP A 210 14.35 5.21 3.88
CA ASP A 210 15.43 4.65 3.04
C ASP A 210 15.17 4.77 1.54
N LYS A 211 13.89 4.70 1.14
CA LYS A 211 13.43 4.79 -0.25
C LYS A 211 13.12 6.22 -0.68
N LEU A 212 13.22 7.18 0.23
CA LEU A 212 12.85 8.58 0.02
C LEU A 212 14.05 9.51 0.20
N GLU A 213 15.26 9.08 -0.17
CA GLU A 213 16.52 9.84 -0.06
C GLU A 213 16.97 10.11 1.39
N GLY A 214 16.38 9.41 2.36
CA GLY A 214 16.80 9.45 3.76
C GLY A 214 17.45 8.14 4.21
N SER A 215 17.85 8.08 5.47
CA SER A 215 18.19 6.83 6.14
C SER A 215 16.94 6.23 6.79
N SER A 216 16.86 4.90 6.84
CA SER A 216 15.84 4.18 7.61
C SER A 216 15.93 4.56 9.09
N PHE A 217 14.84 5.05 9.67
CA PHE A 217 14.69 5.30 11.10
C PHE A 217 14.78 4.01 11.90
N THR A 218 14.15 2.93 11.44
CA THR A 218 14.17 1.64 12.16
C THR A 218 15.55 0.99 12.19
N ASP A 219 16.40 1.29 11.19
CA ASP A 219 17.75 0.73 11.12
C ASP A 219 18.78 1.61 11.84
N THR A 220 18.48 2.91 12.00
CA THR A 220 19.43 3.88 12.57
C THR A 220 19.12 4.30 14.00
N LYS A 221 17.90 4.05 14.49
CA LYS A 221 17.44 4.47 15.82
C LYS A 221 16.81 3.30 16.57
N ASP A 222 17.05 3.26 17.87
CA ASP A 222 16.32 2.36 18.76
C ASP A 222 14.94 2.95 19.05
N TRP A 223 13.92 2.36 18.43
CA TRP A 223 12.52 2.75 18.58
C TRP A 223 11.79 1.88 19.61
N LYS A 224 12.47 0.88 20.21
CA LYS A 224 11.91 0.03 21.27
C LYS A 224 11.41 0.80 22.49
N PRO A 225 11.97 1.96 22.88
CA PRO A 225 11.41 2.75 23.99
C PRO A 225 9.96 3.23 23.76
N MET A 226 9.44 3.21 22.52
CA MET A 226 8.04 3.55 22.23
C MET A 226 7.09 2.35 22.37
N LEU A 227 7.64 1.13 22.44
CA LEU A 227 6.85 -0.11 22.45
C LEU A 227 6.04 -0.33 23.74
N PRO A 228 6.52 -0.01 24.96
CA PRO A 228 5.75 -0.29 26.17
C PRO A 228 4.39 0.41 26.17
N GLU A 229 4.36 1.71 25.90
CA GLU A 229 3.14 2.51 25.84
C GLU A 229 2.25 2.09 24.67
N TRP A 230 2.84 1.80 23.51
CA TRP A 230 2.10 1.30 22.36
C TRP A 230 1.46 -0.07 22.64
N ASN A 231 2.20 -0.99 23.25
CA ASN A 231 1.70 -2.31 23.62
C ASN A 231 0.59 -2.21 24.67
N ALA A 232 0.69 -1.30 25.64
CA ALA A 232 -0.35 -1.08 26.63
C ALA A 232 -1.65 -0.60 25.96
N TYR A 233 -1.56 0.43 25.11
CA TYR A 233 -2.70 0.93 24.33
C TYR A 233 -3.33 -0.16 23.47
N VAL A 234 -2.51 -0.90 22.72
CA VAL A 234 -2.96 -2.01 21.86
C VAL A 234 -3.59 -3.12 22.70
N GLY A 235 -3.03 -3.43 23.87
CA GLY A 235 -3.59 -4.40 24.81
C GLY A 235 -4.99 -4.02 25.26
N GLU A 236 -5.23 -2.75 25.58
CA GLU A 236 -6.54 -2.22 26.02
C GLU A 236 -7.59 -2.19 24.88
N GLU A 237 -7.19 -1.76 23.68
CA GLU A 237 -8.12 -1.57 22.56
C GLU A 237 -8.53 -2.87 21.87
N PHE A 238 -7.69 -3.90 21.91
CA PHE A 238 -7.97 -5.19 21.27
C PHE A 238 -8.52 -6.26 22.22
N VAL A 239 -8.80 -5.93 23.50
CA VAL A 239 -9.58 -6.81 24.40
C VAL A 239 -10.96 -7.05 23.80
N ASP A 240 -11.30 -8.30 23.55
CA ASP A 240 -12.66 -8.67 23.14
C ASP A 240 -13.61 -8.39 24.32
N ARG A 241 -14.44 -7.34 24.18
CA ARG A 241 -15.46 -6.96 25.18
C ARG A 241 -16.68 -7.88 25.21
N ASN A 242 -16.59 -9.08 24.64
CA ASN A 242 -17.70 -10.03 24.57
C ASN A 242 -17.23 -11.40 25.01
N ASP A 243 -17.36 -11.68 26.31
CA ASP A 243 -17.64 -13.01 26.86
C ASP A 243 -18.14 -12.93 28.32
N ASP A 244 -18.91 -11.89 28.67
CA ASP A 244 -19.61 -11.82 29.97
C ASP A 244 -21.03 -11.26 29.79
N GLU A 245 -21.88 -11.99 29.05
CA GLU A 245 -23.33 -11.99 29.28
C GLU A 245 -23.72 -13.35 29.87
N ASP A 246 -23.29 -13.64 31.09
CA ASP A 246 -24.08 -14.44 32.04
C ASP A 246 -23.53 -14.30 33.47
N GLY A 247 -24.38 -13.92 34.42
CA GLY A 247 -24.07 -14.02 35.85
C GLY A 247 -24.04 -12.71 36.63
N ASN A 248 -25.21 -12.31 37.08
CA ASN A 248 -25.47 -11.36 38.17
C ASN A 248 -24.60 -11.62 39.42
N GLU A 249 -23.94 -10.60 40.00
CA GLU A 249 -24.07 -10.20 41.43
C GLU A 249 -23.13 -9.02 41.79
N ASP A 250 -23.68 -8.15 42.63
CA ASP A 250 -23.19 -6.87 43.14
C ASP A 250 -21.73 -6.84 43.64
N ARG A 251 -21.04 -5.70 43.41
CA ARG A 251 -20.23 -5.00 44.45
C ARG A 251 -19.70 -3.62 44.01
N GLU A 252 -20.37 -2.62 44.57
CA GLU A 252 -19.84 -1.41 45.23
C GLU A 252 -18.77 -0.54 44.54
N GLU A 253 -19.27 0.63 44.11
CA GLU A 253 -18.68 1.98 44.21
C GLU A 253 -17.18 2.12 44.55
N LYS A 254 -16.42 2.63 43.57
CA LYS A 254 -15.46 3.72 43.83
C LYS A 254 -15.62 4.83 42.81
N GLU A 255 -16.45 5.80 43.16
CA GLU A 255 -16.41 7.14 42.61
C GLU A 255 -15.03 7.78 42.85
N ASN A 256 -14.40 8.28 41.79
CA ASN A 256 -13.80 9.61 41.74
C ASN A 256 -13.13 9.85 40.38
N ARG A 257 -13.88 10.39 39.43
CA ARG A 257 -13.32 11.16 38.32
C ARG A 257 -14.08 12.47 38.20
N ASN A 258 -13.41 13.54 38.64
CA ASN A 258 -13.81 14.93 38.42
C ASN A 258 -14.29 15.12 36.97
N GLN A 259 -15.60 15.28 36.78
CA GLN A 259 -16.17 15.75 35.53
C GLN A 259 -15.74 17.20 35.31
N ARG A 260 -14.69 17.40 34.50
CA ARG A 260 -14.47 18.69 33.86
C ARG A 260 -15.65 18.93 32.92
N ARG A 261 -16.49 19.92 33.26
CA ARG A 261 -17.57 20.42 32.41
C ARG A 261 -17.06 20.63 30.99
N LYS A 262 -17.56 19.83 30.04
CA LYS A 262 -17.28 19.98 28.61
C LYS A 262 -17.96 21.26 28.15
N LYS A 263 -17.17 22.29 27.81
CA LYS A 263 -17.69 23.54 27.21
C LYS A 263 -18.10 23.22 25.77
N GLU A 264 -19.29 23.64 25.36
CA GLU A 264 -19.87 23.35 24.05
C GLU A 264 -18.89 23.68 22.91
N GLU A 265 -18.65 22.68 22.06
CA GLU A 265 -17.61 22.69 21.04
C GLU A 265 -18.22 23.14 19.70
N PHE A 266 -17.64 24.19 19.09
CA PHE A 266 -18.14 24.75 17.83
C PHE A 266 -17.99 23.72 16.69
N THR A 267 -19.08 23.41 15.98
CA THR A 267 -19.07 22.44 14.88
C THR A 267 -18.53 23.11 13.62
N LEU A 268 -17.44 22.59 13.05
CA LEU A 268 -16.82 23.13 11.85
C LEU A 268 -17.12 22.25 10.65
N GLU A 269 -17.68 22.86 9.61
CA GLU A 269 -17.94 22.19 8.33
C GLU A 269 -16.62 22.07 7.54
N VAL A 270 -16.39 20.87 7.01
CA VAL A 270 -15.25 20.53 6.15
C VAL A 270 -15.73 20.40 4.71
N ASP A 271 -14.96 20.93 3.76
CA ASP A 271 -15.28 20.86 2.34
C ASP A 271 -15.06 19.46 1.75
N THR A 272 -15.32 19.30 0.45
CA THR A 272 -15.14 18.02 -0.27
C THR A 272 -13.70 17.50 -0.30
N TYR A 273 -12.74 18.30 0.14
CA TYR A 273 -11.32 17.98 0.24
C TYR A 273 -10.85 17.79 1.68
N GLY A 274 -11.75 17.88 2.67
CA GLY A 274 -11.43 17.75 4.10
C GLY A 274 -10.72 18.97 4.67
N LEU A 275 -10.76 20.11 3.98
CA LEU A 275 -10.27 21.39 4.47
C LEU A 275 -11.41 22.15 5.15
N LEU A 276 -11.12 22.78 6.28
CA LEU A 276 -12.13 23.55 7.02
C LEU A 276 -12.63 24.72 6.16
N VAL A 277 -13.95 24.78 5.97
CA VAL A 277 -14.58 25.96 5.37
C VAL A 277 -14.54 27.06 6.42
N ILE A 278 -13.61 28.01 6.26
CA ILE A 278 -13.53 29.17 7.14
C ILE A 278 -14.78 30.02 6.90
N LEU A 279 -15.74 29.99 7.83
CA LEU A 279 -16.88 30.92 7.82
C LEU A 279 -16.37 32.37 7.86
N ASP A 280 -17.06 33.27 7.16
CA ASP A 280 -16.70 34.70 7.17
C ASP A 280 -16.71 35.24 8.60
N MET A 281 -15.52 35.52 9.13
CA MET A 281 -15.32 35.95 10.52
C MET A 281 -15.99 37.29 10.83
N LYS A 282 -16.46 38.05 9.84
CA LYS A 282 -17.15 39.33 10.10
C LYS A 282 -18.52 39.16 10.76
N SER A 283 -19.19 38.01 10.59
CA SER A 283 -20.52 37.76 11.16
C SER A 283 -20.52 37.13 12.56
N LEU A 284 -19.37 36.63 13.02
CA LEU A 284 -19.25 35.95 14.31
C LEU A 284 -19.02 36.92 15.48
N ASN A 285 -19.69 36.68 16.61
CA ASN A 285 -19.45 37.41 17.85
C ASN A 285 -18.10 37.00 18.49
N LEU A 286 -17.66 37.74 19.50
CA LEU A 286 -16.32 37.56 20.10
C LEU A 286 -16.15 36.21 20.81
N GLU A 287 -17.21 35.65 21.38
CA GLU A 287 -17.15 34.37 22.10
C GLU A 287 -17.06 33.21 21.10
N ASP A 288 -17.79 33.29 19.99
CA ASP A 288 -17.75 32.32 18.89
C ASP A 288 -16.39 32.34 18.18
N LYS A 289 -15.79 33.52 17.97
CA LYS A 289 -14.43 33.66 17.45
C LYS A 289 -13.39 32.99 18.33
N LYS A 290 -13.48 33.19 19.65
CA LYS A 290 -12.57 32.55 20.61
C LYS A 290 -12.78 31.04 20.65
N SER A 291 -14.02 30.58 20.52
CA SER A 291 -14.36 29.15 20.46
C SER A 291 -13.79 28.51 19.17
N LEU A 292 -14.00 29.15 18.02
CA LEU A 292 -13.43 28.75 16.72
C LEU A 292 -11.90 28.64 16.75
N ILE A 293 -11.22 29.67 17.25
CA ILE A 293 -9.75 29.69 17.33
C ILE A 293 -9.24 28.61 18.28
N ARG A 294 -9.90 28.40 19.44
CA ARG A 294 -9.53 27.30 20.34
C ARG A 294 -9.70 25.96 19.63
N THR A 295 -10.87 25.70 19.03
CA THR A 295 -11.14 24.45 18.32
C THR A 295 -10.13 24.20 17.20
N PHE A 296 -9.76 25.23 16.44
CA PHE A 296 -8.72 25.13 15.40
C PHE A 296 -7.36 24.74 15.99
N LEU A 297 -6.90 25.43 17.04
CA LEU A 297 -5.60 25.18 17.67
C LEU A 297 -5.51 23.86 18.45
N THR A 298 -6.63 23.27 18.87
CA THR A 298 -6.63 21.94 19.51
C THR A 298 -6.79 20.78 18.53
N LYS A 299 -7.27 21.02 17.30
CA LYS A 299 -7.53 19.94 16.32
C LYS A 299 -6.54 19.89 15.15
N HIS A 300 -5.75 20.93 14.95
CA HIS A 300 -4.70 21.04 13.93
C HIS A 300 -3.42 21.60 14.54
#